data_AF-S7RDD4-F1
#
_entry.id   AF-S7RDD4-F1
#
_cell.length_a   1.000
_cell.length_b   1.000
_cell.length_c   1.000
_cell.angle_alpha   90.00
_cell.angle_beta   90.00
_cell.angle_gamma   90.00
#
_symmetry.space_group_name_H-M   'P 1'
#
loop_
_entity.id
_entity.type
_entity.pdbx_description
1 polymer ?
#
loop_
_entity_poly.entity_id
_entity_poly.type
_entity_poly.pdbx_seq_one_letter_code
_entity_poly.pdbx_strand_id
1 'polypeptide(L)'
;MAILHLVALATAAASVRGAPLHTNTLDKRALPKGIDVSGYQPDVDWNTSTVKANGVAFAHIKAPEVWDNSAFSGQYTGATDAGLVRGAYHFAHPHASSGATQAKYFLAHGGGWSGDGITLPGALDIEYNPNGAECYGLSAAAMVSCIQDFSNTHHASTGRCVPSRPSSSSSYPAN
;
A
#
# COMPACT_ATOMS: atom_id res chain seq x y z
N MET A 1 79.48 1.62 -27.47
CA MET A 1 78.31 2.24 -28.13
C MET A 1 77.67 1.14 -28.96
N ALA A 2 76.41 0.74 -28.84
CA ALA A 2 75.22 1.34 -28.24
C ALA A 2 74.35 0.23 -27.61
N ILE A 3 73.59 0.58 -26.56
CA ILE A 3 72.67 -0.30 -25.85
C ILE A 3 71.33 -0.29 -26.60
N LEU A 4 70.93 -1.43 -27.18
CA LEU A 4 69.63 -1.59 -27.82
C LEU A 4 68.63 -2.09 -26.78
N HIS A 5 67.74 -1.21 -26.33
CA HIS A 5 66.65 -1.56 -25.42
C HIS A 5 65.49 -2.16 -26.23
N LEU A 6 65.17 -3.42 -25.98
CA LEU A 6 64.00 -4.08 -26.55
C LEU A 6 62.79 -3.80 -25.64
N VAL A 7 61.87 -2.96 -26.08
CA VAL A 7 60.58 -2.75 -25.38
C VAL A 7 59.62 -3.84 -25.84
N ALA A 8 59.26 -4.75 -24.93
CA ALA A 8 58.22 -5.74 -25.18
C ALA A 8 56.84 -5.10 -24.99
N LEU A 9 56.05 -5.00 -26.05
CA LEU A 9 54.67 -4.54 -26.01
C LEU A 9 53.77 -5.71 -25.61
N ALA A 10 53.30 -5.73 -24.36
CA ALA A 10 52.33 -6.71 -23.90
C ALA A 10 50.91 -6.30 -24.33
N THR A 11 50.33 -7.02 -25.29
CA THR A 11 48.91 -6.88 -25.64
C THR A 11 48.04 -7.61 -24.60
N ALA A 12 47.34 -6.87 -23.75
CA ALA A 12 46.31 -7.42 -22.88
C ALA A 12 45.02 -7.66 -23.68
N ALA A 13 44.66 -8.92 -23.93
CA ALA A 13 43.34 -9.27 -24.45
C ALA A 13 42.30 -9.18 -23.32
N ALA A 14 41.51 -8.10 -23.31
CA ALA A 14 40.38 -7.98 -22.39
C ALA A 14 39.27 -8.95 -22.79
N SER A 15 39.05 -10.00 -22.00
CA SER A 15 37.91 -10.90 -22.16
C SER A 15 36.66 -10.22 -21.61
N VAL A 16 35.82 -9.69 -22.50
CA VAL A 16 34.48 -9.21 -22.14
C VAL A 16 33.62 -10.42 -21.78
N ARG A 17 33.46 -10.69 -20.48
CA ARG A 17 32.44 -11.63 -20.01
C ARG A 17 31.08 -10.99 -20.25
N GLY A 18 30.36 -11.44 -21.27
CA GLY A 18 28.95 -11.11 -21.43
C GLY A 18 28.20 -11.62 -20.19
N ALA A 19 27.62 -10.71 -19.41
CA ALA A 19 26.68 -11.10 -18.37
C ALA A 19 25.50 -11.83 -19.05
N PRO A 20 24.99 -12.93 -18.47
CA PRO A 20 23.80 -13.57 -19.02
C PRO A 20 22.67 -12.54 -19.03
N LEU A 21 22.06 -12.35 -20.20
CA LEU A 21 20.80 -11.63 -20.32
C LEU A 21 19.80 -12.32 -19.39
N HIS A 22 19.43 -11.65 -18.30
CA HIS A 22 18.25 -12.04 -17.53
C HIS A 22 17.07 -11.85 -18.47
N THR A 23 16.58 -12.96 -19.02
CA THR A 23 15.25 -12.98 -19.61
C THR A 23 14.30 -12.72 -18.45
N ASN A 24 13.83 -11.47 -18.32
CA ASN A 24 12.64 -11.17 -17.55
C ASN A 24 11.48 -11.85 -18.27
N THR A 25 11.34 -13.17 -18.08
CA THR A 25 10.05 -13.82 -18.21
C THR A 25 9.15 -12.99 -17.33
N LEU A 26 8.22 -12.26 -17.95
CA LEU A 26 7.09 -11.70 -17.22
C LEU A 26 6.34 -12.92 -16.72
N ASP A 27 6.72 -13.38 -15.52
CA ASP A 27 5.95 -14.35 -14.78
C ASP A 27 4.51 -13.86 -14.79
N LYS A 28 3.60 -14.79 -15.07
CA LYS A 28 2.16 -14.57 -14.98
C LYS A 28 1.94 -13.69 -13.76
N ARG A 29 1.41 -12.46 -13.96
CA ARG A 29 1.07 -11.57 -12.84
C ARG A 29 0.30 -12.46 -11.86
N ALA A 30 0.87 -12.70 -10.69
CA ALA A 30 0.09 -13.31 -9.63
C ALA A 30 -1.19 -12.46 -9.55
N LEU A 31 -2.34 -13.11 -9.56
CA LEU A 31 -3.63 -12.46 -9.30
C LEU A 31 -3.94 -12.73 -7.82
N PRO A 32 -3.17 -12.16 -6.86
CA PRO A 32 -3.40 -12.44 -5.47
C PRO A 32 -4.81 -11.99 -5.12
N LYS A 33 -5.55 -12.85 -4.43
CA LYS A 33 -6.85 -12.49 -3.87
C LYS A 33 -6.60 -11.68 -2.60
N GLY A 34 -7.33 -10.60 -2.43
CA GLY A 34 -7.31 -9.79 -1.21
C GLY A 34 -8.71 -9.51 -0.70
N ILE A 35 -8.79 -9.00 0.52
CA ILE A 35 -10.02 -8.51 1.13
C ILE A 35 -9.80 -7.11 1.72
N ASP A 36 -10.88 -6.46 2.09
CA ASP A 36 -10.86 -5.33 3.00
C ASP A 36 -11.96 -5.46 4.05
N VAL A 37 -11.68 -4.96 5.24
CA VAL A 37 -12.57 -5.07 6.39
C VAL A 37 -12.58 -3.77 7.19
N SER A 38 -13.62 -3.60 7.98
CA SER A 38 -13.85 -2.46 8.87
C SER A 38 -14.59 -2.89 10.13
N GLY A 39 -15.02 -1.94 10.96
CA GLY A 39 -15.93 -2.22 12.08
C GLY A 39 -17.24 -2.91 11.69
N TYR A 40 -17.63 -2.88 10.41
CA TYR A 40 -18.80 -3.61 9.91
C TYR A 40 -18.58 -5.14 9.83
N GLN A 41 -17.35 -5.63 10.00
CA GLN A 41 -17.00 -7.05 10.09
C GLN A 41 -16.33 -7.32 11.45
N PRO A 42 -17.08 -7.33 12.57
CA PRO A 42 -16.50 -7.37 13.91
C PRO A 42 -15.73 -8.67 14.19
N ASP A 43 -16.19 -9.80 13.66
CA ASP A 43 -15.68 -11.14 13.97
C ASP A 43 -15.03 -11.82 12.74
N VAL A 44 -13.98 -11.21 12.20
CA VAL A 44 -13.25 -11.81 11.06
C VAL A 44 -12.48 -13.06 11.54
N ASP A 45 -12.82 -14.23 11.01
CA ASP A 45 -12.04 -15.45 11.21
C ASP A 45 -10.78 -15.42 10.31
N TRP A 46 -9.70 -14.86 10.86
CA TRP A 46 -8.42 -14.73 10.18
C TRP A 46 -7.71 -16.07 9.97
N ASN A 47 -8.11 -17.12 10.69
CA ASN A 47 -7.38 -18.38 10.71
C ASN A 47 -7.25 -19.05 9.34
N THR A 48 -6.34 -20.02 9.29
CA THR A 48 -6.02 -20.86 8.12
C THR A 48 -7.19 -21.67 7.57
N SER A 49 -8.36 -21.68 8.20
CA SER A 49 -9.53 -22.48 7.78
C SER A 49 -10.55 -21.71 6.94
N THR A 50 -10.43 -20.37 6.88
CA THR A 50 -11.40 -19.48 6.21
C THR A 50 -10.68 -18.46 5.36
N VAL A 51 -10.12 -17.38 5.89
CA VAL A 51 -9.54 -16.32 5.05
C VAL A 51 -8.30 -16.81 4.31
N LYS A 52 -7.29 -17.32 5.01
CA LYS A 52 -6.03 -17.77 4.39
C LYS A 52 -6.24 -19.08 3.59
N ALA A 53 -7.07 -20.02 4.06
CA ALA A 53 -7.41 -21.25 3.32
C ALA A 53 -8.05 -20.96 1.95
N ASN A 54 -8.90 -19.93 1.87
CA ASN A 54 -9.57 -19.54 0.63
C ASN A 54 -8.68 -18.69 -0.30
N GLY A 55 -7.36 -18.75 -0.11
CA GLY A 55 -6.37 -18.14 -0.99
C GLY A 55 -6.20 -16.63 -0.83
N VAL A 56 -6.72 -16.02 0.24
CA VAL A 56 -6.49 -14.61 0.52
C VAL A 56 -5.01 -14.42 0.88
N ALA A 57 -4.36 -13.52 0.16
CA ALA A 57 -2.95 -13.20 0.31
C ALA A 57 -2.73 -11.88 1.04
N PHE A 58 -3.69 -10.95 0.95
CA PHE A 58 -3.57 -9.64 1.59
C PHE A 58 -4.90 -9.05 2.09
N ALA A 59 -4.80 -8.10 3.02
CA ALA A 59 -5.94 -7.36 3.56
C ALA A 59 -5.67 -5.85 3.69
N HIS A 60 -6.66 -5.01 3.35
CA HIS A 60 -6.71 -3.61 3.78
C HIS A 60 -7.71 -3.46 4.93
N ILE A 61 -7.32 -2.81 6.01
CA ILE A 61 -8.12 -2.74 7.23
C ILE A 61 -8.41 -1.27 7.54
N LYS A 62 -9.67 -0.92 7.77
CA LYS A 62 -10.06 0.47 8.01
C LYS A 62 -9.35 1.00 9.24
N ALA A 63 -8.52 2.03 9.07
CA ALA A 63 -7.90 2.71 10.19
C ALA A 63 -8.98 3.36 11.07
N PRO A 64 -8.70 3.58 12.36
CA PRO A 64 -9.59 4.32 13.23
C PRO A 64 -10.00 5.65 12.60
N GLU A 65 -11.25 6.01 12.80
CA GLU A 65 -11.73 7.38 12.68
C GLU A 65 -11.91 7.95 14.08
N VAL A 66 -11.99 9.27 14.17
CA VAL A 66 -12.20 9.98 15.45
C VAL A 66 -13.47 9.53 16.21
N TRP A 67 -14.43 8.94 15.52
CA TRP A 67 -15.72 8.44 16.06
C TRP A 67 -15.87 6.91 16.05
N ASP A 68 -14.95 6.17 15.44
CA ASP A 68 -14.97 4.70 15.42
C ASP A 68 -13.54 4.14 15.38
N ASN A 69 -13.10 3.49 16.46
CA ASN A 69 -11.73 3.03 16.63
C ASN A 69 -11.61 1.59 17.17
N SER A 70 -12.72 0.87 17.27
CA SER A 70 -12.78 -0.34 18.11
C SER A 70 -12.22 -1.60 17.43
N ALA A 71 -12.40 -1.75 16.11
CA ALA A 71 -12.07 -3.00 15.40
C ALA A 71 -10.64 -3.07 14.85
N PHE A 72 -10.02 -1.93 14.52
CA PHE A 72 -8.77 -1.88 13.75
C PHE A 72 -7.65 -2.72 14.36
N SER A 73 -7.33 -2.52 15.64
CA SER A 73 -6.19 -3.17 16.27
C SER A 73 -6.33 -4.69 16.32
N GLY A 74 -7.54 -5.20 16.59
CA GLY A 74 -7.84 -6.63 16.59
C GLY A 74 -7.72 -7.23 15.19
N GLN A 75 -8.30 -6.56 14.19
CA GLN A 75 -8.22 -6.98 12.79
C GLN A 75 -6.79 -6.96 12.25
N TYR A 76 -6.01 -5.92 12.55
CA TYR A 76 -4.63 -5.77 12.09
C TYR A 76 -3.70 -6.83 12.69
N THR A 77 -3.90 -7.14 13.97
CA THR A 77 -3.18 -8.22 14.66
C THR A 77 -3.57 -9.58 14.10
N GLY A 78 -4.87 -9.86 13.96
CA GLY A 78 -5.35 -11.13 13.40
C GLY A 78 -4.86 -11.40 11.98
N ALA A 79 -4.85 -10.39 11.10
CA ALA A 79 -4.28 -10.51 9.77
C ALA A 79 -2.76 -10.79 9.79
N THR A 80 -2.04 -10.18 10.74
CA THR A 80 -0.60 -10.40 10.93
C THR A 80 -0.34 -11.84 11.38
N ASP A 81 -1.07 -12.32 12.39
CA ASP A 81 -0.90 -13.67 12.95
C ASP A 81 -1.28 -14.77 11.94
N ALA A 82 -2.23 -14.49 11.04
CA ALA A 82 -2.60 -15.36 9.92
C ALA A 82 -1.58 -15.35 8.76
N GLY A 83 -0.52 -14.55 8.85
CA GLY A 83 0.51 -14.45 7.81
C GLY A 83 0.01 -13.81 6.52
N LEU A 84 -0.89 -12.83 6.60
CA LEU A 84 -1.31 -12.01 5.47
C LEU A 84 -0.38 -10.80 5.32
N VAL A 85 -0.17 -10.39 4.07
CA VAL A 85 0.32 -9.04 3.78
C VAL A 85 -0.83 -8.07 4.10
N ARG A 86 -0.60 -7.03 4.88
CA ARG A 86 -1.68 -6.17 5.39
C ARG A 86 -1.31 -4.70 5.37
N GLY A 87 -2.29 -3.84 5.21
CA GLY A 87 -2.15 -2.40 5.36
C GLY A 87 -3.45 -1.77 5.85
N ALA A 88 -3.39 -0.49 6.17
CA ALA A 88 -4.56 0.26 6.59
C ALA A 88 -5.13 1.12 5.46
N TYR A 89 -6.40 1.51 5.56
CA TYR A 89 -6.97 2.55 4.71
C TYR A 89 -7.67 3.64 5.52
N HIS A 90 -7.68 4.86 5.00
CA HIS A 90 -8.36 6.02 5.59
C HIS A 90 -9.59 6.37 4.77
N PHE A 91 -10.76 6.42 5.40
CA PHE A 91 -11.99 6.94 4.78
C PHE A 91 -11.96 8.47 4.80
N ALA A 92 -11.95 9.09 3.63
CA ALA A 92 -11.75 10.52 3.50
C ALA A 92 -12.99 11.32 3.92
N HIS A 93 -12.76 12.44 4.59
CA HIS A 93 -13.74 13.49 4.84
C HIS A 93 -13.23 14.84 4.33
N PRO A 94 -13.15 15.06 3.00
CA PRO A 94 -12.52 16.24 2.40
C PRO A 94 -13.09 17.59 2.85
N HIS A 95 -14.36 17.61 3.25
CA HIS A 95 -15.06 18.81 3.75
C HIS A 95 -14.74 19.12 5.22
N ALA A 96 -14.29 18.14 6.00
CA ALA A 96 -14.12 18.28 7.44
C ALA A 96 -12.76 18.87 7.82
N SER A 97 -11.70 18.57 7.07
CA SER A 97 -10.35 19.08 7.31
C SER A 97 -9.45 18.93 6.08
N SER A 98 -8.27 19.56 6.10
CA SER A 98 -7.30 19.44 5.00
C SER A 98 -6.81 18.01 4.81
N GLY A 99 -6.36 17.69 3.60
CA GLY A 99 -5.74 16.40 3.29
C GLY A 99 -4.55 16.08 4.18
N ALA A 100 -3.70 17.06 4.48
CA ALA A 100 -2.58 16.89 5.39
C ALA A 100 -3.01 16.56 6.82
N THR A 101 -4.12 17.15 7.31
CA THR A 101 -4.64 16.87 8.65
C THR A 101 -5.11 15.42 8.74
N GLN A 102 -5.86 14.97 7.74
CA GLN A 102 -6.32 13.58 7.65
C GLN A 102 -5.15 12.60 7.49
N ALA A 103 -4.14 12.91 6.67
CA ALA A 103 -2.98 12.06 6.50
C ALA A 103 -2.17 11.92 7.79
N LYS A 104 -1.97 13.01 8.55
CA LYS A 104 -1.29 12.96 9.86
C LYS A 104 -2.05 12.11 10.86
N TYR A 105 -3.39 12.23 10.89
CA TYR A 105 -4.22 11.39 11.73
C TYR A 105 -4.08 9.92 11.34
N PHE A 106 -4.22 9.60 10.04
CA PHE A 106 -4.05 8.25 9.53
C PHE A 106 -2.68 7.65 9.89
N LEU A 107 -1.58 8.38 9.64
CA LEU A 107 -0.22 7.96 9.99
C LEU A 107 -0.06 7.64 11.48
N ALA A 108 -0.67 8.44 12.36
CA ALA A 108 -0.61 8.24 13.81
C ALA A 108 -1.46 7.05 14.31
N HIS A 109 -2.41 6.56 13.50
CA HIS A 109 -3.39 5.55 13.91
C HIS A 109 -3.37 4.29 13.01
N GLY A 110 -2.22 3.95 12.45
CA GLY A 110 -2.02 2.68 11.73
C GLY A 110 -1.78 2.79 10.23
N GLY A 111 -1.84 3.99 9.67
CA GLY A 111 -1.52 4.29 8.27
C GLY A 111 -0.02 4.36 7.95
N GLY A 112 0.85 4.08 8.93
CA GLY A 112 2.30 4.02 8.73
C GLY A 112 2.73 2.89 7.80
N TRP A 113 3.98 2.93 7.36
CA TRP A 113 4.56 1.90 6.51
C TRP A 113 6.02 1.63 6.92
N SER A 114 6.43 0.38 6.81
CA SER A 114 7.82 -0.06 6.95
C SER A 114 8.16 -1.11 5.90
N GLY A 115 9.44 -1.25 5.57
CA GLY A 115 9.93 -2.26 4.62
C GLY A 115 10.05 -3.67 5.21
N ASP A 116 9.07 -4.09 6.02
CA ASP A 116 9.09 -5.36 6.77
C ASP A 116 8.66 -6.59 5.94
N GLY A 117 8.30 -6.40 4.68
CA GLY A 117 7.86 -7.47 3.77
C GLY A 117 6.41 -7.92 3.96
N ILE A 118 5.70 -7.35 4.94
CA ILE A 118 4.30 -7.71 5.24
C ILE A 118 3.37 -6.48 5.28
N THR A 119 3.90 -5.25 5.24
CA THR A 119 3.13 -4.01 5.27
C THR A 119 2.87 -3.43 3.87
N LEU A 120 1.59 -3.36 3.47
CA LEU A 120 1.16 -2.61 2.29
C LEU A 120 1.27 -1.10 2.56
N PRO A 121 1.55 -0.28 1.53
CA PRO A 121 1.31 1.16 1.62
C PRO A 121 -0.12 1.44 2.08
N GLY A 122 -0.31 2.43 2.96
CA GLY A 122 -1.65 2.85 3.35
C GLY A 122 -2.44 3.35 2.14
N ALA A 123 -3.76 3.13 2.13
CA ALA A 123 -4.66 3.52 1.05
C ALA A 123 -5.57 4.71 1.46
N LEU A 124 -5.92 5.56 0.49
CA LEU A 124 -6.93 6.61 0.63
C LEU A 124 -8.22 6.12 -0.01
N ASP A 125 -9.25 5.97 0.79
CA ASP A 125 -10.61 5.69 0.35
C ASP A 125 -11.35 7.03 0.18
N ILE A 126 -11.58 7.41 -1.08
CA ILE A 126 -12.16 8.69 -1.47
C ILE A 126 -13.35 8.41 -2.38
N GLU A 127 -14.53 8.38 -1.78
CA GLU A 127 -15.75 7.93 -2.46
C GLU A 127 -16.95 8.86 -2.17
N TYR A 128 -18.16 8.35 -2.35
CA TYR A 128 -19.38 9.09 -2.11
C TYR A 128 -19.50 9.50 -0.64
N ASN A 129 -20.02 10.69 -0.38
CA ASN A 129 -20.37 11.09 0.98
C ASN A 129 -21.61 10.32 1.43
N PRO A 130 -21.52 9.44 2.45
CA PRO A 130 -22.67 8.64 2.88
C PRO A 130 -23.76 9.48 3.55
N ASN A 131 -23.41 10.67 4.05
CA ASN A 131 -24.29 11.50 4.87
C ASN A 131 -24.22 12.98 4.44
N GLY A 132 -24.34 13.27 3.14
CA GLY A 132 -24.40 14.65 2.68
C GLY A 132 -24.33 14.81 1.17
N ALA A 133 -23.86 16.00 0.74
CA ALA A 133 -23.74 16.32 -0.68
C ALA A 133 -22.72 15.42 -1.38
N GLU A 134 -23.02 15.05 -2.63
CA GLU A 134 -22.06 14.44 -3.55
C GLU A 134 -20.79 15.31 -3.63
N CYS A 135 -19.63 14.66 -3.80
CA CYS A 135 -18.32 15.31 -3.76
C CYS A 135 -18.09 16.12 -2.47
N TYR A 136 -18.80 15.79 -1.39
CA TYR A 136 -18.74 16.48 -0.10
C TYR A 136 -19.06 17.99 -0.18
N GLY A 137 -19.80 18.42 -1.21
CA GLY A 137 -20.11 19.83 -1.45
C GLY A 137 -18.93 20.67 -1.94
N LEU A 138 -17.85 20.03 -2.38
CA LEU A 138 -16.64 20.70 -2.87
C LEU A 138 -16.63 20.83 -4.39
N SER A 139 -15.92 21.84 -4.88
CA SER A 139 -15.54 21.90 -6.29
C SER A 139 -14.52 20.80 -6.63
N ALA A 140 -14.44 20.42 -7.91
CA ALA A 140 -13.43 19.47 -8.37
C ALA A 140 -12.00 19.91 -8.03
N ALA A 141 -11.70 21.21 -8.14
CA ALA A 141 -10.39 21.75 -7.78
C ALA A 141 -10.08 21.61 -6.29
N ALA A 142 -11.06 21.86 -5.42
CA ALA A 142 -10.90 21.66 -3.98
C ALA A 142 -10.71 20.17 -3.64
N MET A 143 -11.42 19.27 -4.32
CA MET A 143 -11.24 17.82 -4.15
C MET A 143 -9.82 17.37 -4.53
N VAL A 144 -9.33 17.79 -5.70
CA VAL A 144 -7.96 17.51 -6.16
C VAL A 144 -6.93 18.04 -5.17
N SER A 145 -7.11 19.28 -4.69
CA SER A 145 -6.21 19.87 -3.70
C SER A 145 -6.17 19.05 -2.41
N CYS A 146 -7.32 18.56 -1.92
CA CYS A 146 -7.38 17.72 -0.73
C CYS A 146 -6.66 16.38 -0.94
N ILE A 147 -6.90 15.71 -2.07
CA ILE A 147 -6.27 14.42 -2.40
C ILE A 147 -4.75 14.58 -2.49
N GLN A 148 -4.28 15.61 -3.21
CA GLN A 148 -2.84 15.90 -3.35
C GLN A 148 -2.18 16.18 -2.00
N ASP A 149 -2.82 17.00 -1.16
CA ASP A 149 -2.29 17.35 0.16
C ASP A 149 -2.18 16.11 1.08
N PHE A 150 -3.17 15.21 1.02
CA PHE A 150 -3.12 13.92 1.70
C PHE A 150 -1.96 13.05 1.19
N SER A 151 -1.92 12.81 -0.13
CA SER A 151 -0.93 11.93 -0.75
C SER A 151 0.50 12.44 -0.54
N ASN A 152 0.73 13.75 -0.66
CA ASN A 152 2.05 14.35 -0.45
C ASN A 152 2.49 14.24 1.02
N THR A 153 1.58 14.49 1.96
CA THR A 153 1.89 14.39 3.40
C THR A 153 2.23 12.96 3.80
N HIS A 154 1.45 11.99 3.31
CA HIS A 154 1.72 10.57 3.57
C HIS A 154 3.03 10.11 2.91
N HIS A 155 3.27 10.50 1.65
CA HIS A 155 4.50 10.20 0.94
C HIS A 155 5.74 10.77 1.64
N ALA A 156 5.67 12.01 2.11
CA ALA A 156 6.77 12.65 2.85
C ALA A 156 7.14 11.89 4.13
N SER A 157 6.20 11.18 4.74
CA SER A 157 6.40 10.43 5.98
C SER A 157 6.83 8.98 5.74
N THR A 158 6.40 8.35 4.64
CA THR A 158 6.58 6.91 4.41
C THR A 158 7.45 6.55 3.21
N GLY A 159 7.71 7.49 2.30
CA GLY A 159 8.32 7.22 1.00
C GLY A 159 7.45 6.36 0.08
N ARG A 160 6.15 6.23 0.35
CA ARG A 160 5.20 5.46 -0.45
C ARG A 160 4.09 6.35 -0.99
N CYS A 161 3.72 6.14 -2.25
CA CYS A 161 2.52 6.74 -2.80
C CYS A 161 1.30 5.99 -2.25
N VAL A 162 0.26 6.75 -1.90
CA VAL A 162 -1.01 6.20 -1.45
C VAL A 162 -1.85 5.82 -2.68
N PRO A 163 -2.22 4.55 -2.87
CA PRO A 163 -3.20 4.19 -3.89
C PRO A 163 -4.59 4.75 -3.50
N SER A 164 -5.29 5.34 -4.48
CA SER A 164 -6.71 5.67 -4.35
C SER A 164 -7.54 4.42 -4.62
N ARG A 165 -8.43 4.05 -3.70
CA ARG A 165 -9.35 2.93 -3.92
C ARG A 165 -10.68 3.43 -4.53
N PRO A 166 -11.05 3.01 -5.75
CA PRO A 166 -12.42 3.16 -6.21
C PRO A 166 -13.32 2.12 -5.52
N SER A 167 -14.55 2.50 -5.14
CA SER A 167 -15.52 1.61 -4.48
C SER A 167 -15.69 0.31 -5.28
N SER A 168 -15.25 -0.82 -4.72
CA SER A 168 -15.59 -2.13 -5.23
C SER A 168 -16.52 -2.79 -4.22
N SER A 169 -17.81 -2.70 -4.44
CA SER A 169 -18.82 -3.53 -3.80
C SER A 169 -18.57 -5.00 -4.19
N SER A 170 -17.69 -5.68 -3.46
CA SER A 170 -17.64 -7.13 -3.43
C SER A 170 -17.62 -7.57 -1.97
N SER A 171 -18.72 -7.25 -1.29
CA SER A 171 -19.12 -7.91 -0.06
C SER A 171 -19.41 -9.37 -0.42
N TYR A 172 -18.46 -10.27 -0.17
CA TYR A 172 -18.83 -11.67 0.00
C TYR A 172 -19.49 -11.79 1.38
N PRO A 173 -20.65 -12.46 1.51
CA PRO A 173 -21.24 -12.70 2.80
C PRO A 173 -20.27 -13.57 3.62
N ALA A 174 -19.92 -13.11 4.82
CA ALA A 174 -19.44 -14.00 5.86
C ALA A 174 -20.62 -14.93 6.20
N ASN A 175 -20.42 -16.23 6.03
CA ASN A 175 -21.34 -17.24 6.54
C ASN A 175 -21.29 -17.26 8.07
#